data_AF-A0AAW0ZK93-F1
#
_entry.id   AF-A0AAW0ZK93-F1
#
_cell.length_a   1.000
_cell.length_b   1.000
_cell.length_c   1.000
_cell.angle_alpha   90.00
_cell.angle_beta   90.00
_cell.angle_gamma   90.00
#
_symmetry.space_group_name_H-M   'P 1'
#
loop_
_entity.id
_entity.type
_entity.pdbx_description
1 polymer ?
#
loop_
_entity_poly.entity_id
_entity_poly.type
_entity_poly.pdbx_seq_one_letter_code
_entity_poly.pdbx_strand_id
1 'polypeptide(L)'
;MNDYYDPFGFTKQTMSLLRGLGVPELIPECKKRNISTDILHELTVQELIVLGVNPKKAEELQSTLNIKRKRSNIVITKVEDRVEHFLETIKHGEQQFCLIQALIAYCRLRLVKEQINIFVDPDHCLTASKILPVAVAATLTELEDAKRNLSEVEELILELKMKPKRNSIHKVCIAISVLGLATLVLFKRYII
;
A
#
# COMPACT_ATOMS: atom_id res chain seq x y z
N MET A 1 6.72 35.23 12.17
CA MET A 1 8.19 35.09 12.11
C MET A 1 8.44 33.81 11.33
N ASN A 2 9.20 33.89 10.25
CA ASN A 2 9.25 32.88 9.18
C ASN A 2 9.82 31.56 9.71
N ASP A 3 8.99 30.53 9.93
CA ASP A 3 9.41 29.16 10.28
C ASP A 3 10.01 28.47 9.06
N TYR A 4 11.14 29.00 8.57
CA TYR A 4 12.00 28.25 7.68
C TYR A 4 12.59 27.11 8.52
N TYR A 5 12.10 25.90 8.28
CA TYR A 5 12.61 24.68 8.89
C TYR A 5 14.07 24.53 8.46
N ASP A 6 15.00 25.02 9.28
CA ASP A 6 16.43 24.90 9.07
C ASP A 6 16.85 23.48 9.50
N PRO A 7 17.05 22.55 8.55
CA PRO A 7 17.40 21.17 8.88
C PRO A 7 18.82 21.05 9.45
N PHE A 8 19.64 22.10 9.31
CA PHE A 8 21.02 22.16 9.79
C PHE A 8 21.16 22.92 11.11
N GLY A 9 20.08 23.52 11.61
CA GLY A 9 20.05 24.30 12.84
C GLY A 9 19.75 23.47 14.09
N PHE A 10 19.13 24.11 15.09
CA PHE A 10 18.71 23.44 16.31
C PHE A 10 17.52 22.50 16.05
N THR A 11 17.74 21.19 16.12
CA THR A 11 16.70 20.19 15.80
C THR A 11 16.15 19.48 17.05
N LYS A 12 15.09 18.68 16.86
CA LYS A 12 14.55 17.78 17.91
C LYS A 12 15.61 16.79 18.40
N GLN A 13 16.58 16.42 17.57
CA GLN A 13 17.67 15.52 17.95
C GLN A 13 18.60 16.22 18.97
N THR A 14 19.01 17.46 18.67
CA THR A 14 19.81 18.30 19.58
C THR A 14 19.10 18.48 20.92
N MET A 15 17.79 18.76 20.90
CA MET A 15 16.98 18.88 22.11
C MET A 15 16.94 17.58 22.92
N SER A 16 16.75 16.44 22.26
CA SER A 16 16.68 15.13 22.92
C SER A 16 18.02 14.76 23.55
N LEU A 17 19.13 15.09 22.88
CA LEU A 17 20.48 14.87 23.39
C LEU A 17 20.77 15.72 24.63
N LEU A 18 20.42 17.02 24.62
CA LEU A 18 20.57 17.88 25.81
C LEU A 18 19.76 17.39 27.01
N ARG A 19 18.56 16.83 26.78
CA ARG A 19 17.78 16.17 27.84
C ARG A 19 18.47 14.90 28.35
N GLY A 20 18.98 14.07 27.45
CA GLY A 20 19.71 12.85 27.79
C GLY A 20 20.99 13.11 28.59
N LEU A 21 21.64 14.26 28.34
CA LEU A 21 22.82 14.71 29.08
C LEU A 21 22.47 15.43 30.40
N GLY A 22 21.19 15.48 30.79
CA GLY A 22 20.76 16.12 32.04
C GLY A 22 20.98 17.63 32.07
N VAL A 23 21.00 18.30 30.91
CA VAL A 23 21.14 19.76 30.76
C VAL A 23 19.97 20.38 29.98
N PRO A 24 18.71 20.17 30.41
CA PRO A 24 17.54 20.75 29.74
C PRO A 24 17.55 22.30 29.77
N GLU A 25 18.22 22.89 30.75
CA GLU A 25 18.43 24.33 30.93
C GLU A 25 19.05 25.00 29.69
N LEU A 26 19.84 24.25 28.90
CA LEU A 26 20.55 24.74 27.73
C LEU A 26 19.70 24.80 26.47
N ILE A 27 18.56 24.10 26.44
CA ILE A 27 17.65 24.07 25.29
C ILE A 27 17.26 25.49 24.81
N PRO A 28 16.81 26.42 25.68
CA PRO A 28 16.46 27.77 25.24
C PRO A 28 17.66 28.54 24.66
N GLU A 29 18.83 28.45 25.27
CA GLU A 29 20.03 29.18 24.83
C GLU A 29 20.60 28.61 23.52
N CYS A 30 20.67 27.28 23.40
CA CYS A 30 21.07 26.61 22.17
C CYS A 30 20.08 26.85 21.03
N LYS A 31 18.78 26.88 21.31
CA LYS A 31 17.75 27.21 20.30
C LYS A 31 17.86 28.66 19.84
N LYS A 32 18.10 29.60 20.76
CA LYS A 32 18.25 31.04 20.46
C LYS A 32 19.47 31.31 19.58
N ARG A 33 20.56 30.58 19.78
CA ARG A 33 21.81 30.69 19.01
C ARG A 33 21.86 29.76 17.79
N ASN A 34 20.78 29.03 17.50
CA ASN A 34 20.69 28.03 16.43
C ASN A 34 21.84 27.00 16.43
N ILE A 35 22.22 26.51 17.61
CA ILE A 35 23.32 25.54 17.77
C ILE A 35 22.84 24.17 17.29
N SER A 36 23.46 23.65 16.25
CA SER A 36 23.20 22.31 15.73
C SER A 36 23.89 21.24 16.57
N THR A 37 23.50 19.98 16.38
CA THR A 37 24.19 18.84 17.00
C THR A 37 25.68 18.76 16.62
N ASP A 38 26.01 19.20 15.40
CA ASP A 38 27.39 19.23 14.92
C ASP A 38 28.21 20.34 15.57
N ILE A 39 27.62 21.49 15.88
CA ILE A 39 28.35 22.54 16.60
C ILE A 39 28.44 22.19 18.10
N LEU A 40 27.43 21.52 18.65
CA LEU A 40 27.35 21.18 20.06
C LEU A 40 28.55 20.34 20.55
N HIS A 41 29.11 19.46 19.72
CA HIS A 41 30.27 18.65 20.09
C HIS A 41 31.61 19.39 20.01
N GLU A 42 31.63 20.57 19.38
CA GLU A 42 32.81 21.42 19.22
C GLU A 42 32.91 22.51 20.29
N LEU A 43 31.86 22.71 21.09
CA LEU A 43 31.83 23.72 22.14
C LEU A 43 32.92 23.51 23.19
N THR A 44 33.63 24.59 23.49
CA THR A 44 34.60 24.67 24.58
C THR A 44 33.90 24.76 25.95
N VAL A 45 34.63 24.45 27.02
CA VAL A 45 34.14 24.60 28.40
C VAL A 45 33.67 26.04 28.65
N GLN A 46 34.42 27.02 28.14
CA GLN A 46 34.10 28.44 28.26
C GLN A 46 32.79 28.79 27.56
N GLU A 47 32.55 28.27 26.36
CA GLU A 47 31.30 28.49 25.63
C GLU A 47 30.11 27.84 26.34
N LEU A 48 30.29 26.65 26.90
CA LEU A 48 29.26 25.99 27.73
C LEU A 48 28.93 26.82 28.98
N ILE A 49 29.94 27.40 29.64
CA ILE A 49 29.72 28.29 30.79
C ILE A 49 28.94 29.55 30.36
N VAL A 50 29.29 30.14 29.21
CA VAL A 50 28.58 31.30 28.64
C VAL A 50 27.11 30.98 28.29
N LEU A 51 26.82 29.71 27.97
CA LEU A 51 25.46 29.23 27.75
C LEU A 51 24.69 28.93 29.05
N GLY A 52 25.31 29.14 30.22
CA GLY A 52 24.67 28.99 31.53
C GLY A 52 24.95 27.67 32.24
N VAL A 53 25.90 26.85 31.76
CA VAL A 53 26.31 25.63 32.47
C VAL A 53 27.24 25.99 33.63
N ASN A 54 27.03 25.35 34.78
CA ASN A 54 27.97 25.41 35.89
C ASN A 54 29.37 24.91 35.44
N PRO A 55 30.48 25.59 35.78
CA PRO A 55 31.83 25.19 35.36
C PRO A 55 32.16 23.71 35.57
N LYS A 56 31.78 23.13 36.72
CA LYS A 56 32.00 21.68 36.97
C LYS A 56 31.26 20.79 35.98
N LYS A 57 30.03 21.17 35.65
CA LYS A 57 29.17 20.44 34.72
C LYS A 57 29.56 20.69 33.26
N ALA A 58 30.17 21.84 32.96
CA ALA A 58 30.69 22.16 31.63
C ALA A 58 31.91 21.28 31.27
N GLU A 59 32.80 21.04 32.23
CA GLU A 59 33.92 20.10 32.07
C GLU A 59 33.43 18.67 31.84
N GLU A 60 32.46 18.22 32.65
CA GLU A 60 31.82 16.90 32.51
C GLU A 60 31.17 16.77 31.12
N LEU A 61 30.36 17.74 30.72
CA LEU A 61 29.66 17.75 29.44
C LEU A 61 30.63 17.76 28.26
N GLN A 62 31.71 18.53 28.32
CA GLN A 62 32.75 18.51 27.29
C GLN A 62 33.39 17.12 27.19
N SER A 63 33.67 16.46 28.32
CA SER A 63 34.25 15.12 28.34
C SER A 63 33.31 14.05 27.76
N THR A 64 32.00 14.24 27.91
CA THR A 64 30.96 13.35 27.37
C THR A 64 30.71 13.58 25.89
N LEU A 65 30.70 14.85 25.44
CA LEU A 65 30.45 15.22 24.04
C LEU A 65 31.66 14.95 23.14
N ASN A 66 32.89 14.99 23.67
CA ASN A 66 34.12 14.86 22.89
C ASN A 66 34.52 13.39 22.58
N ILE A 67 33.58 12.62 22.03
CA ILE A 67 33.77 11.20 21.68
C ILE A 67 34.76 11.04 20.51
N LYS A 68 34.81 12.00 19.57
CA LYS A 68 35.76 12.00 18.43
C LYS A 68 37.22 12.01 18.92
N ARG A 69 37.55 12.81 19.95
CA ARG A 69 38.91 12.87 20.52
C ARG A 69 39.26 11.64 21.34
N LYS A 70 38.28 11.00 21.99
CA LYS A 70 38.46 9.68 22.63
C LYS A 70 38.79 8.59 21.62
N ARG A 71 38.16 8.57 20.44
CA ARG A 71 38.45 7.57 19.39
C ARG A 71 39.79 7.79 18.70
N SER A 72 40.24 9.03 18.50
CA SER A 72 41.53 9.32 17.85
C SER A 72 42.75 9.18 18.78
N ASN A 73 42.55 9.16 20.09
CA ASN A 73 43.62 8.92 21.08
C ASN A 73 43.81 7.46 21.49
N ILE A 74 42.99 6.52 20.98
CA ILE A 74 43.29 5.10 21.12
C ILE A 74 44.39 4.79 20.11
N VAL A 75 45.64 4.98 20.52
CA VAL A 75 46.78 4.41 19.82
C VAL A 75 46.70 2.91 20.07
N ILE A 76 46.02 2.19 19.17
CA ILE A 76 45.95 0.73 19.21
C ILE A 76 47.34 0.21 18.91
N THR A 77 48.12 -0.02 19.97
CA THR A 77 49.52 -0.48 19.86
C THR A 77 49.62 -2.00 19.78
N LYS A 78 48.59 -2.74 20.21
CA LYS A 78 48.56 -4.21 20.18
C LYS A 78 47.38 -4.75 19.37
N VAL A 79 47.62 -5.87 18.69
CA VAL A 79 46.64 -6.55 17.83
C VAL A 79 45.45 -7.09 18.63
N GLU A 80 45.67 -7.48 19.90
CA GLU A 80 44.65 -8.01 20.81
C GLU A 80 43.57 -6.96 21.12
N ASP A 81 43.97 -5.75 21.51
CA ASP A 81 43.05 -4.62 21.77
C ASP A 81 42.22 -4.26 20.52
N ARG A 82 42.81 -4.49 19.34
CA ARG A 82 42.19 -4.23 18.05
C ARG A 82 41.08 -5.23 17.75
N VAL A 83 41.32 -6.50 18.05
CA VAL A 83 40.33 -7.59 17.90
C VAL A 83 39.20 -7.42 18.92
N GLU A 84 39.53 -7.05 20.16
CA GLU A 84 38.53 -6.79 21.20
C GLU A 84 37.63 -5.61 20.82
N HIS A 85 38.22 -4.53 20.31
CA HIS A 85 37.46 -3.37 19.82
C HIS A 85 36.52 -3.72 18.64
N PHE A 86 36.96 -4.58 17.70
CA PHE A 86 36.10 -5.06 16.62
C PHE A 86 34.99 -5.98 17.12
N LEU A 87 35.27 -6.87 18.07
CA LEU A 87 34.27 -7.74 18.68
C LEU A 87 33.19 -6.92 19.40
N GLU A 88 33.60 -5.90 20.15
CA GLU A 88 32.69 -5.00 20.85
C GLU A 88 31.84 -4.19 19.86
N THR A 89 32.43 -3.74 18.76
CA THR A 89 31.71 -3.07 17.65
C THR A 89 30.69 -4.00 16.99
N ILE A 90 31.06 -5.26 16.73
CA ILE A 90 30.16 -6.27 16.14
C ILE A 90 29.01 -6.58 17.09
N LYS A 91 29.30 -6.76 18.38
CA LYS A 91 28.29 -7.06 19.42
C LYS A 91 27.30 -5.91 19.61
N HIS A 92 27.79 -4.67 19.59
CA HIS A 92 26.92 -3.49 19.61
C HIS A 92 26.11 -3.35 18.31
N GLY A 93 26.71 -3.67 17.16
CA GLY A 93 26.00 -3.71 15.88
C GLY A 93 24.88 -4.74 15.86
N GLU A 94 25.11 -5.93 16.42
CA GLU A 94 24.10 -6.99 16.58
C GLU A 94 22.94 -6.54 17.47
N GLN A 95 23.23 -5.93 18.62
CA GLN A 95 22.19 -5.37 19.51
C GLN A 95 21.35 -4.29 18.81
N GLN A 96 21.99 -3.38 18.09
CA GLN A 96 21.28 -2.35 17.32
C GLN A 96 20.44 -2.96 16.19
N PHE A 97 20.93 -4.00 15.54
CA PHE A 97 20.19 -4.72 14.51
C PHE A 97 18.98 -5.45 15.09
N CYS A 98 19.11 -6.10 16.25
CA CYS A 98 17.97 -6.69 16.97
C CYS A 98 16.92 -5.65 17.36
N LEU A 99 17.33 -4.45 17.78
CA LEU A 99 16.40 -3.35 18.07
C LEU A 99 15.67 -2.86 16.81
N ILE A 100 16.37 -2.75 15.68
CA ILE A 100 15.77 -2.39 14.38
C ILE A 100 14.78 -3.48 13.94
N GLN A 101 15.12 -4.76 14.09
CA GLN A 101 14.21 -5.87 13.80
C GLN A 101 12.97 -5.84 14.69
N ALA A 102 13.14 -5.61 15.99
CA ALA A 102 12.03 -5.47 16.94
C ALA A 102 11.13 -4.28 16.57
N LEU A 103 11.72 -3.15 16.15
CA LEU A 103 10.99 -1.98 15.67
C LEU A 103 10.20 -2.29 14.39
N ILE A 104 10.81 -2.99 13.43
CA ILE A 104 10.13 -3.42 12.19
C ILE A 104 8.97 -4.35 12.52
N ALA A 105 9.17 -5.33 13.42
CA ALA A 105 8.13 -6.25 13.86
C ALA A 105 6.99 -5.50 14.56
N TYR A 106 7.31 -4.54 15.42
CA TYR A 106 6.34 -3.67 16.07
C TYR A 106 5.56 -2.82 15.06
N CYS A 107 6.24 -2.20 14.09
CA CYS A 107 5.59 -1.43 13.03
C CYS A 107 4.66 -2.30 12.18
N ARG A 108 5.07 -3.53 11.82
CA ARG A 108 4.20 -4.48 11.10
C ARG A 108 2.97 -4.86 11.91
N LEU A 109 3.14 -5.21 13.18
CA LEU A 109 2.03 -5.53 14.07
C LEU A 109 1.07 -4.35 14.21
N ARG A 110 1.62 -3.13 14.33
CA ARG A 110 0.84 -1.90 14.46
C ARG A 110 0.08 -1.57 13.19
N LEU A 111 0.68 -1.75 12.01
CA LEU A 111 0.00 -1.59 10.71
C LEU A 111 -1.17 -2.56 10.54
N VAL A 112 -1.00 -3.82 10.98
CA VAL A 112 -2.08 -4.83 10.95
C VAL A 112 -3.18 -4.51 11.98
N LYS A 113 -2.79 -4.11 13.20
CA LYS A 113 -3.71 -3.85 14.31
C LYS A 113 -4.49 -2.54 14.16
N GLU A 114 -3.88 -1.49 13.62
CA GLU A 114 -4.50 -0.17 13.52
C GLU A 114 -5.35 0.03 12.25
N GLN A 115 -5.47 -0.97 11.34
CA GLN A 115 -6.17 -0.82 10.04
C GLN A 115 -5.96 0.58 9.45
N ILE A 116 -4.71 1.04 9.35
CA ILE A 116 -4.42 2.31 8.68
C ILE A 116 -4.63 2.06 7.18
N ASN A 117 -5.88 2.19 6.79
CA ASN A 117 -6.49 1.82 5.51
C ASN A 117 -6.10 2.79 4.37
N ILE A 118 -4.88 3.34 4.39
CA ILE A 118 -4.56 4.51 3.57
C ILE A 118 -3.42 4.28 2.57
N PHE A 119 -2.52 3.31 2.74
CA PHE A 119 -1.37 3.25 1.81
C PHE A 119 -1.13 1.98 1.03
N VAL A 120 -1.28 0.78 1.58
CA VAL A 120 -1.06 -0.42 0.75
C VAL A 120 -1.79 -1.57 1.44
N ASP A 121 -2.80 -2.16 0.78
CA ASP A 121 -3.11 -3.56 1.03
C ASP A 121 -1.84 -4.33 0.62
N PRO A 122 -1.03 -4.82 1.58
CA PRO A 122 0.30 -5.37 1.30
C PRO A 122 0.23 -6.58 0.36
N ASP A 123 -0.94 -7.21 0.29
CA ASP A 123 -1.21 -8.36 -0.55
C ASP A 123 -2.04 -8.00 -1.79
N HIS A 124 -2.30 -6.72 -2.11
CA HIS A 124 -3.17 -6.35 -3.24
C HIS A 124 -2.74 -7.03 -4.55
N CYS A 125 -1.45 -7.09 -4.83
CA CYS A 125 -0.93 -7.77 -6.03
C CYS A 125 -1.10 -9.30 -5.95
N LEU A 126 -0.96 -9.90 -4.77
CA LEU A 126 -1.16 -11.34 -4.55
C LEU A 126 -2.64 -11.72 -4.58
N THR A 127 -3.50 -10.89 -4.00
CA THR A 127 -4.96 -11.00 -3.99
C THR A 127 -5.52 -10.79 -5.39
N ALA A 128 -5.08 -9.75 -6.11
CA ALA A 128 -5.41 -9.56 -7.51
C ALA A 128 -4.93 -10.73 -8.38
N SER A 129 -3.72 -11.25 -8.14
CA SER A 129 -3.20 -12.43 -8.83
C SER A 129 -3.98 -13.72 -8.53
N LYS A 130 -4.58 -13.85 -7.35
CA LYS A 130 -5.42 -15.00 -6.98
C LYS A 130 -6.85 -14.88 -7.50
N ILE A 131 -7.38 -13.65 -7.56
CA ILE A 131 -8.74 -13.37 -8.04
C ILE A 131 -8.81 -13.40 -9.56
N LEU A 132 -7.74 -12.99 -10.26
CA LEU A 132 -7.73 -12.91 -11.72
C LEU A 132 -8.05 -14.26 -12.40
N PRO A 133 -7.45 -15.41 -12.02
CA PRO A 133 -7.84 -16.71 -12.57
C PRO A 133 -9.31 -17.08 -12.30
N VAL A 134 -9.85 -16.71 -11.15
CA VAL A 134 -11.25 -16.96 -10.78
C VAL A 134 -12.19 -16.11 -11.62
N ALA A 135 -11.86 -14.82 -11.81
CA ALA A 135 -12.62 -13.92 -12.66
C ALA A 135 -12.58 -14.36 -14.13
N VAL A 136 -11.40 -14.75 -14.63
CA VAL A 136 -11.24 -15.29 -15.99
C VAL A 136 -12.07 -16.56 -16.16
N ALA A 137 -12.00 -17.51 -15.21
CA ALA A 137 -12.79 -18.74 -15.26
C ALA A 137 -14.30 -18.44 -15.28
N ALA A 138 -14.77 -17.54 -14.41
CA ALA A 138 -16.17 -17.13 -14.36
C ALA A 138 -16.64 -16.49 -15.68
N THR A 139 -15.85 -15.57 -16.25
CA THR A 139 -16.18 -14.95 -17.54
C THR A 139 -16.18 -15.97 -18.69
N LEU A 140 -15.35 -17.00 -18.61
CA LEU A 140 -15.31 -18.06 -19.62
C LEU A 140 -16.56 -18.94 -19.55
N THR A 141 -17.01 -19.27 -18.34
CA THR A 141 -18.28 -19.98 -18.13
C THR A 141 -19.48 -19.17 -18.59
N GLU A 142 -19.54 -17.87 -18.25
CA GLU A 142 -20.61 -16.97 -18.73
C GLU A 142 -20.64 -16.87 -20.26
N LEU A 143 -19.46 -16.87 -20.90
CA LEU A 143 -19.35 -16.84 -22.37
C LEU A 143 -19.82 -18.17 -23.00
N GLU A 144 -19.50 -19.30 -22.38
CA GLU A 144 -19.97 -20.62 -22.83
C GLU A 144 -21.50 -20.75 -22.69
N ASP A 145 -22.07 -20.27 -21.58
CA ASP A 145 -23.52 -20.25 -21.37
C ASP A 145 -24.20 -19.32 -22.39
N ALA A 146 -23.64 -18.13 -22.64
CA ALA A 146 -24.15 -17.22 -23.66
C ALA A 146 -24.10 -17.85 -25.07
N LYS A 147 -23.03 -18.57 -25.41
CA LYS A 147 -22.90 -19.30 -26.67
C LYS A 147 -23.95 -20.40 -26.79
N ARG A 148 -24.20 -21.15 -25.72
CA ARG A 148 -25.24 -22.20 -25.68
C ARG A 148 -26.63 -21.59 -25.89
N ASN A 149 -26.96 -20.52 -25.18
CA ASN A 149 -28.23 -19.83 -25.31
C ASN A 149 -28.44 -19.30 -26.73
N LEU A 150 -27.39 -18.77 -27.38
CA LEU A 150 -27.45 -18.35 -28.78
C LEU A 150 -27.73 -19.52 -29.73
N SER A 151 -27.12 -20.67 -29.51
CA SER A 151 -27.37 -21.89 -30.29
C SER A 151 -28.82 -22.37 -30.15
N GLU A 152 -29.38 -22.34 -28.93
CA GLU A 152 -30.78 -22.71 -28.68
C GLU A 152 -31.75 -21.74 -29.37
N VAL A 153 -31.45 -20.43 -29.35
CA VAL A 153 -32.24 -19.44 -30.08
C VAL A 153 -32.16 -19.65 -31.60
N GLU A 154 -30.98 -19.96 -32.12
CA GLU A 154 -30.80 -20.27 -33.54
C GLU A 154 -31.62 -21.51 -33.96
N GLU A 155 -31.60 -22.57 -33.14
CA GLU A 155 -32.39 -23.78 -33.36
C GLU A 155 -33.90 -23.50 -33.34
N LEU A 156 -34.38 -22.71 -32.37
CA LEU A 156 -35.78 -22.29 -32.30
C LEU A 156 -36.21 -21.45 -33.52
N ILE A 157 -35.34 -20.57 -34.01
CA ILE A 157 -35.60 -19.78 -35.23
C ILE A 157 -35.70 -20.71 -36.45
N LEU A 158 -34.81 -21.71 -36.55
CA LEU A 158 -34.84 -22.69 -37.63
C LEU A 158 -36.11 -23.56 -37.58
N GLU A 159 -36.53 -24.02 -36.41
CA GLU A 159 -37.79 -24.76 -36.21
C GLU A 159 -39.01 -23.92 -36.60
N LEU A 160 -39.04 -22.64 -36.21
CA LEU A 160 -40.11 -21.71 -36.59
C LEU A 160 -40.16 -21.48 -38.10
N LYS A 161 -39.00 -21.49 -38.77
CA LYS A 161 -38.90 -21.36 -40.23
C LYS A 161 -39.28 -22.65 -40.97
N MET A 162 -39.07 -23.81 -40.35
CA MET A 162 -39.39 -25.14 -40.88
C MET A 162 -40.85 -25.56 -40.69
N LYS A 163 -41.61 -24.94 -39.77
CA LYS A 163 -43.05 -25.21 -39.65
C LYS A 163 -43.75 -24.89 -40.99
N PRO A 164 -44.37 -25.88 -41.66
CA PRO A 164 -45.06 -25.62 -42.90
C PRO A 164 -46.23 -24.69 -42.62
N LYS A 165 -46.16 -23.54 -43.28
CA LYS A 165 -47.20 -22.51 -43.38
C LYS A 165 -48.57 -23.18 -43.37
N ARG A 166 -49.39 -22.82 -42.38
CA ARG A 166 -50.82 -23.11 -42.16
C ARG A 166 -51.68 -22.64 -43.35
N ASN A 167 -51.33 -23.05 -44.56
CA ASN A 167 -51.91 -22.63 -45.83
C ASN A 167 -52.77 -23.74 -46.45
N SER A 168 -52.64 -25.01 -46.02
CA SER A 168 -53.49 -26.07 -46.58
C SER A 168 -54.94 -25.95 -46.10
N ILE A 169 -55.17 -25.65 -44.81
CA ILE A 169 -56.51 -25.56 -44.22
C ILE A 169 -57.30 -24.38 -44.81
N HIS A 170 -56.66 -23.22 -45.00
CA HIS A 170 -57.31 -22.07 -45.64
C HIS A 170 -57.60 -22.30 -47.13
N LYS A 171 -56.70 -22.96 -47.87
CA LYS A 171 -56.96 -23.34 -49.26
C LYS A 171 -58.12 -24.33 -49.38
N VAL A 172 -58.22 -25.31 -48.46
CA VAL A 172 -59.33 -26.27 -48.42
C VAL A 172 -60.65 -25.56 -48.07
N CYS A 173 -60.67 -24.66 -47.09
CA CYS A 173 -61.88 -23.89 -46.76
C CYS A 173 -62.34 -23.02 -47.94
N ILE A 174 -61.41 -22.32 -48.60
CA ILE A 174 -61.73 -21.51 -49.79
C ILE A 174 -62.31 -22.40 -50.89
N ALA A 175 -61.68 -23.54 -51.18
CA ALA A 175 -62.18 -24.48 -52.18
C ALA A 175 -63.59 -25.00 -51.87
N ILE A 176 -63.85 -25.39 -50.62
CA ILE A 176 -65.19 -25.85 -50.18
C ILE A 176 -66.22 -24.73 -50.32
N SER A 177 -65.90 -23.50 -49.93
CA SER A 177 -66.83 -22.37 -50.05
C SER A 177 -67.13 -21.99 -51.51
N VAL A 178 -66.15 -22.08 -52.41
CA VAL A 178 -66.37 -21.87 -53.86
C VAL A 178 -67.24 -22.97 -54.45
N LEU A 179 -67.04 -24.23 -54.03
CA LEU A 179 -67.85 -25.37 -54.48
C LEU A 179 -69.31 -25.27 -53.98
N GLY A 180 -69.50 -24.81 -52.75
CA GLY A 180 -70.83 -24.52 -52.18
C GLY A 180 -71.56 -23.40 -52.93
N LEU A 181 -70.87 -22.32 -53.29
CA LEU A 181 -71.47 -21.24 -54.09
C LEU A 181 -71.81 -21.69 -55.51
N ALA A 182 -70.93 -22.46 -56.17
CA ALA A 182 -71.17 -22.98 -57.51
C ALA A 182 -72.39 -23.92 -57.56
N THR A 183 -72.51 -24.82 -56.58
CA THR A 183 -73.67 -25.72 -56.46
C THR A 183 -74.97 -24.97 -56.20
N LEU A 184 -74.94 -23.91 -55.37
CA LEU A 184 -76.12 -23.10 -55.07
C LEU A 184 -76.57 -22.27 -56.29
N VAL A 185 -75.64 -21.75 -57.09
CA VAL A 185 -75.94 -21.09 -58.37
C VAL A 185 -76.54 -22.07 -59.39
N LEU A 186 -75.98 -23.28 -59.51
CA LEU A 186 -76.52 -24.31 -60.39
C LEU A 186 -77.94 -24.74 -59.97
N PHE A 187 -78.18 -24.90 -58.66
CA PHE A 187 -79.49 -25.26 -58.14
C PHE A 187 -80.54 -24.17 -58.39
N LYS A 188 -80.18 -22.90 -58.19
CA LYS A 188 -81.06 -21.76 -58.49
C LYS A 188 -81.38 -21.63 -59.98
N ARG A 189 -80.49 -22.08 -60.85
CA ARG A 189 -80.66 -22.03 -62.32
C ARG A 189 -81.49 -23.21 -62.88
N TYR A 190 -81.68 -24.27 -62.10
CA TYR A 190 -82.46 -25.46 -62.50
C TYR A 190 -83.91 -25.45 -61.96
N ILE A 191 -84.22 -24.54 -61.04
CA ILE A 191 -85.54 -24.41 -60.37
C ILE A 191 -86.36 -23.21 -60.90
N ILE A 192 -85.84 -22.51 -61.92
CA ILE A 192 -86.56 -21.50 -62.71
C ILE A 192 -86.66 -22.02 -64.14
#